data_AF-A0A3D3ZU93-F1
#
_entry.id   AF-A0A3D3ZU93-F1
#
_cell.length_a   1.000
_cell.length_b   1.000
_cell.length_c   1.000
_cell.angle_alpha   90.00
_cell.angle_beta   90.00
_cell.angle_gamma   90.00
#
_symmetry.space_group_name_H-M   'P 1'
#
loop_
_entity.id
_entity.type
_entity.pdbx_description
1 polymer ?
#
loop_
_entity_poly.entity_id
_entity_poly.type
_entity_poly.pdbx_seq_one_letter_code
_entity_poly.pdbx_strand_id
1 'polypeptide(L)'
;AAEEEAAAAAAAEEAAAAEAAATQAAEEAAAAAAEEVAAAEAAAAEAAAAATPDIATLLTPEGFDAEQVLELVQSSDLGAIAKTQLAAQLAEAAADPSKLTDVLAAIKTALGM
;
A
#
# COMPACT_ATOMS: atom_id res chain seq x y z
N ALA A 1 -55.87 -17.25 34.09
CA ALA A 1 -56.10 -16.27 33.01
C ALA A 1 -55.19 -15.05 33.19
N ALA A 2 -55.45 -14.15 34.14
CA ALA A 2 -54.63 -12.92 34.28
C ALA A 2 -53.16 -13.15 34.69
N GLU A 3 -52.86 -14.11 35.58
CA GLU A 3 -51.47 -14.45 35.97
C GLU A 3 -50.67 -15.12 34.84
N GLU A 4 -51.34 -15.86 33.97
CA GLU A 4 -50.72 -16.56 32.83
C GLU A 4 -50.34 -15.59 31.71
N GLU A 5 -51.17 -14.57 31.48
CA GLU A 5 -50.93 -13.49 30.54
C GLU A 5 -49.78 -12.56 31.00
N ALA A 6 -49.68 -12.28 32.30
CA ALA A 6 -48.57 -11.51 32.88
C ALA A 6 -47.24 -12.27 32.79
N ALA A 7 -47.24 -13.59 33.03
CA ALA A 7 -46.04 -14.42 32.89
C ALA A 7 -45.57 -14.52 31.43
N ALA A 8 -46.52 -14.63 30.48
CA ALA A 8 -46.20 -14.64 29.05
C ALA A 8 -45.62 -13.30 28.57
N ALA A 9 -46.15 -12.17 29.06
CA ALA A 9 -45.64 -10.85 28.73
C ALA A 9 -44.21 -10.63 29.26
N ALA A 10 -43.93 -11.03 30.50
CA ALA A 10 -42.59 -10.94 31.09
C ALA A 10 -41.56 -11.80 30.33
N ALA A 11 -41.94 -13.02 29.94
CA ALA A 11 -41.07 -13.90 29.15
C ALA A 11 -40.78 -13.34 27.75
N ALA A 12 -41.75 -12.67 27.12
CA ALA A 12 -41.55 -12.02 25.83
C ALA A 12 -40.61 -10.80 25.92
N GLU A 13 -40.71 -10.02 27.00
CA GLU A 13 -39.85 -8.86 27.24
C GLU A 13 -38.40 -9.28 27.53
N GLU A 14 -38.20 -10.34 28.31
CA GLU A 14 -36.88 -10.91 28.58
C GLU A 14 -36.23 -11.49 27.32
N ALA A 15 -37.01 -12.18 26.47
CA ALA A 15 -36.54 -12.67 25.18
C ALA A 15 -36.13 -11.52 24.23
N ALA A 16 -36.92 -10.45 24.17
CA ALA A 16 -36.60 -9.27 23.36
C ALA A 16 -35.34 -8.54 23.88
N ALA A 17 -35.17 -8.45 25.20
CA ALA A 17 -33.96 -7.87 25.80
C ALA A 17 -32.71 -8.71 25.50
N ALA A 18 -32.81 -10.05 25.54
CA ALA A 18 -31.72 -10.94 25.19
C ALA A 18 -31.33 -10.83 23.70
N GLU A 19 -32.30 -10.71 22.80
CA GLU A 19 -32.05 -10.52 21.36
C GLU A 19 -31.37 -9.18 21.06
N ALA A 20 -31.81 -8.10 21.72
CA ALA A 20 -31.19 -6.79 21.60
C ALA A 20 -29.74 -6.79 22.11
N ALA A 21 -29.47 -7.44 23.24
CA ALA A 21 -28.12 -7.57 23.78
C ALA A 21 -27.20 -8.40 22.85
N ALA A 22 -27.71 -9.49 22.27
CA ALA A 22 -26.96 -10.30 21.32
C ALA A 22 -26.63 -9.52 20.03
N THR A 23 -27.56 -8.72 19.52
CA THR A 23 -27.35 -7.87 18.35
C THR A 23 -26.27 -6.82 18.62
N GLN A 24 -26.34 -6.13 19.75
CA GLN A 24 -25.37 -5.10 20.12
C GLN A 24 -23.95 -5.66 20.27
N ALA A 25 -23.81 -6.84 20.88
CA ALA A 25 -22.53 -7.52 21.00
C ALA A 25 -21.95 -7.95 19.64
N ALA A 26 -22.82 -8.35 18.69
CA ALA A 26 -22.39 -8.69 17.34
C ALA A 26 -21.93 -7.44 16.55
N GLU A 27 -22.62 -6.31 16.72
CA GLU A 27 -22.24 -5.03 16.11
C GLU A 27 -20.90 -4.50 16.65
N GLU A 28 -20.68 -4.55 17.97
CA GLU A 28 -19.39 -4.18 18.56
C GLU A 28 -18.25 -5.08 18.09
N ALA A 29 -18.47 -6.39 18.02
CA ALA A 29 -17.47 -7.33 17.51
C ALA A 29 -17.13 -7.07 16.03
N ALA A 30 -18.13 -6.75 15.21
CA ALA A 30 -17.93 -6.39 13.80
C ALA A 30 -17.18 -5.05 13.66
N ALA A 31 -17.49 -4.05 14.49
CA ALA A 31 -16.80 -2.76 14.49
C ALA A 31 -15.33 -2.90 14.91
N ALA A 32 -15.04 -3.68 15.96
CA ALA A 32 -13.68 -3.95 16.40
C ALA A 32 -12.85 -4.70 15.33
N ALA A 33 -13.46 -5.69 14.67
CA ALA A 33 -12.81 -6.40 13.57
C ALA A 33 -12.52 -5.48 12.37
N ALA A 34 -13.43 -4.55 12.05
CA ALA A 34 -13.23 -3.58 10.98
C ALA A 34 -12.10 -2.58 11.30
N GLU A 35 -12.00 -2.11 12.55
CA GLU A 35 -10.88 -1.26 12.98
C GLU A 35 -9.54 -2.00 12.91
N GLU A 36 -9.49 -3.28 13.32
CA GLU A 36 -8.26 -4.06 13.27
C GLU A 36 -7.79 -4.30 11.83
N VAL A 37 -8.70 -4.57 10.90
CA VAL A 37 -8.40 -4.68 9.47
C VAL A 37 -7.89 -3.35 8.91
N ALA A 38 -8.54 -2.23 9.25
CA ALA A 38 -8.10 -0.91 8.80
C ALA A 38 -6.71 -0.53 9.34
N ALA A 39 -6.42 -0.86 10.60
CA ALA A 39 -5.11 -0.66 11.21
C ALA A 39 -4.02 -1.54 10.54
N ALA A 40 -4.35 -2.79 10.21
CA ALA A 40 -3.44 -3.68 9.49
C ALA A 40 -3.16 -3.21 8.06
N GLU A 41 -4.17 -2.72 7.33
CA GLU A 41 -3.99 -2.12 6.00
C GLU A 41 -3.13 -0.85 6.06
N ALA A 42 -3.35 0.02 7.05
CA ALA A 42 -2.54 1.22 7.24
C ALA A 42 -1.07 0.88 7.52
N ALA A 43 -0.81 -0.10 8.39
CA ALA A 43 0.55 -0.56 8.69
C ALA A 43 1.23 -1.21 7.46
N ALA A 44 0.49 -1.96 6.66
CA ALA A 44 1.00 -2.54 5.42
C ALA A 44 1.33 -1.47 4.36
N ALA A 45 0.50 -0.43 4.24
CA ALA A 45 0.75 0.70 3.34
C ALA A 45 1.98 1.52 3.77
N GLU A 46 2.15 1.75 5.08
CA GLU A 46 3.32 2.47 5.61
C GLU A 46 4.62 1.66 5.43
N ALA A 47 4.57 0.34 5.66
CA ALA A 47 5.69 -0.55 5.38
C ALA A 47 6.05 -0.61 3.88
N ALA A 48 5.06 -0.59 2.99
CA ALA A 48 5.29 -0.52 1.56
C ALA A 48 5.93 0.82 1.14
N ALA A 49 5.47 1.95 1.72
CA ALA A 49 6.07 3.26 1.47
C ALA A 49 7.51 3.35 1.98
N ALA A 50 7.82 2.76 3.13
CA ALA A 50 9.18 2.69 3.67
C ALA A 50 10.10 1.71 2.91
N ALA A 51 9.52 0.67 2.30
CA ALA A 51 10.24 -0.31 1.48
C ALA A 51 10.43 0.15 0.02
N THR A 52 9.69 1.16 -0.43
CA THR A 52 9.91 1.75 -1.75
C THR A 52 11.13 2.66 -1.61
N PRO A 53 12.31 2.28 -2.14
CA PRO A 53 13.46 3.17 -2.08
C PRO A 53 13.08 4.48 -2.77
N ASP A 54 13.36 5.61 -2.11
CA ASP A 54 13.09 6.93 -2.66
C ASP A 54 13.76 6.99 -4.03
N ILE A 55 12.99 7.26 -5.08
CA ILE A 55 13.46 7.24 -6.46
C ILE A 55 14.69 8.15 -6.61
N ALA A 56 14.77 9.23 -5.82
CA ALA A 56 15.94 10.09 -5.77
C ALA A 56 17.20 9.35 -5.29
N THR A 57 17.08 8.46 -4.30
CA THR A 57 18.18 7.63 -3.78
C THR A 57 18.58 6.53 -4.75
N LEU A 58 17.62 5.91 -5.47
CA LEU A 58 17.92 4.96 -6.56
C LEU A 58 18.70 5.59 -7.70
N LEU A 59 18.49 6.89 -7.94
CA LEU A 59 19.19 7.65 -8.98
C LEU A 59 20.48 8.29 -8.46
N THR A 60 21.05 7.80 -7.35
CA THR A 60 22.40 8.18 -6.87
C THR A 60 23.41 7.09 -7.17
N PRO A 61 24.70 7.42 -7.30
CA PRO A 61 25.73 6.40 -7.48
C PRO A 61 25.80 5.40 -6.32
N GLU A 62 25.49 5.81 -5.08
CA GLU A 62 25.48 4.90 -3.93
C GLU A 62 24.27 3.95 -3.89
N GLY A 63 23.10 4.41 -4.36
CA GLY A 63 21.86 3.64 -4.38
C GLY A 63 21.48 3.06 -5.74
N PHE A 64 22.38 3.14 -6.72
CA PHE A 64 22.09 2.76 -8.10
C PHE A 64 21.75 1.28 -8.23
N ASP A 65 20.60 1.02 -8.85
CA ASP A 65 20.16 -0.30 -9.25
C ASP A 65 19.71 -0.26 -10.70
N ALA A 66 20.43 -0.95 -11.58
CA ALA A 66 20.14 -0.96 -13.00
C ALA A 66 18.77 -1.58 -13.33
N GLU A 67 18.29 -2.56 -12.56
CA GLU A 67 17.00 -3.18 -12.84
C GLU A 67 15.87 -2.23 -12.41
N GLN A 68 15.98 -1.63 -11.22
CA GLN A 68 14.94 -0.70 -10.74
C GLN A 68 14.91 0.62 -11.52
N VAL A 69 16.07 1.17 -11.90
CA VAL A 69 16.14 2.37 -12.74
C VAL A 69 15.62 2.08 -14.15
N LEU A 70 15.87 0.89 -14.68
CA LEU A 70 15.28 0.47 -15.96
C LEU A 70 13.76 0.40 -15.84
N GLU A 71 13.24 -0.22 -14.79
CA GLU A 71 11.81 -0.35 -14.57
C GLU A 71 11.14 1.02 -14.42
N LEU A 72 11.78 1.95 -13.71
CA LEU A 72 11.35 3.35 -13.61
C LEU A 72 11.30 4.02 -14.98
N VAL A 73 12.35 3.91 -15.78
CA VAL A 73 12.41 4.47 -17.14
C VAL A 73 11.31 3.86 -18.01
N GLN A 74 11.06 2.55 -17.90
CA GLN A 74 10.03 1.83 -18.64
C GLN A 74 8.61 2.21 -18.21
N SER A 75 8.41 2.45 -16.91
CA SER A 75 7.17 2.95 -16.29
C SER A 75 6.90 4.43 -16.59
N SER A 76 7.92 5.20 -16.94
CA SER A 76 7.79 6.64 -17.17
C SER A 76 7.05 6.94 -18.48
N ASP A 77 6.51 8.16 -18.62
CA ASP A 77 5.84 8.62 -19.85
C ASP A 77 6.82 8.98 -20.98
N LEU A 78 8.07 8.52 -20.87
CA LEU A 78 9.11 8.71 -21.88
C LEU A 78 8.73 8.02 -23.20
N GLY A 79 9.07 8.67 -24.32
CA GLY A 79 8.90 8.06 -25.64
C GLY A 79 9.72 6.77 -25.78
N ALA A 80 9.23 5.81 -26.58
CA ALA A 80 9.86 4.49 -26.75
C ALA A 80 11.34 4.55 -27.18
N ILE A 81 11.70 5.56 -27.98
CA ILE A 81 13.10 5.81 -28.40
C ILE A 81 13.96 6.23 -27.21
N ALA A 82 13.47 7.16 -26.37
CA ALA A 82 14.18 7.62 -25.18
C ALA A 82 14.37 6.46 -24.18
N LYS A 83 13.32 5.66 -23.97
CA LYS A 83 13.39 4.45 -23.12
C LYS A 83 14.48 3.48 -23.57
N THR A 84 14.50 3.15 -24.86
CA THR A 84 15.53 2.26 -25.45
C THR A 84 16.94 2.83 -25.28
N GLN A 85 17.11 4.13 -25.51
CA GLN A 85 18.40 4.79 -25.38
C GLN A 85 18.90 4.83 -23.93
N LEU A 86 18.01 5.13 -22.98
CA LEU A 86 18.34 5.15 -21.55
C LEU A 86 18.64 3.73 -21.05
N ALA A 87 17.91 2.71 -21.49
CA ALA A 87 18.20 1.31 -21.17
C ALA A 87 19.60 0.87 -21.63
N ALA A 88 20.01 1.28 -22.84
CA ALA A 88 21.36 0.99 -23.34
C ALA A 88 22.44 1.70 -22.52
N GLN A 89 22.25 2.98 -22.20
CA GLN A 89 23.17 3.76 -21.35
C GLN A 89 23.27 3.17 -19.93
N LEU A 90 22.16 2.69 -19.39
CA LEU A 90 22.09 2.07 -18.08
C LEU A 90 22.88 0.76 -18.03
N ALA A 91 22.76 -0.07 -19.07
CA ALA A 91 23.56 -1.28 -19.21
C ALA A 91 25.06 -0.94 -19.35
N GLU A 92 25.40 0.14 -20.05
CA GLU A 92 26.78 0.63 -20.15
C GLU A 92 27.32 1.14 -18.80
N ALA A 93 26.51 1.88 -18.03
CA ALA A 93 26.86 2.33 -16.69
C ALA A 93 27.03 1.17 -15.69
N ALA A 94 26.24 0.11 -15.84
CA ALA A 94 26.39 -1.11 -15.04
C ALA A 94 27.71 -1.84 -15.36
N ALA A 95 28.15 -1.80 -16.62
CA ALA A 95 29.43 -2.37 -17.04
C ALA A 95 30.63 -1.45 -16.72
N ASP A 96 30.41 -0.13 -16.71
CA ASP A 96 31.41 0.90 -16.46
C ASP A 96 30.88 1.95 -15.46
N PRO A 97 31.14 1.75 -14.15
CA PRO A 97 30.66 2.66 -13.12
C PRO A 97 31.28 4.07 -13.19
N SER A 98 32.34 4.29 -13.99
CA SER A 98 32.89 5.63 -14.19
C SER A 98 31.93 6.55 -14.95
N LYS A 99 31.07 5.98 -15.80
CA LYS A 99 30.05 6.69 -16.59
C LYS A 99 28.72 6.84 -15.88
N LEU A 100 28.56 6.14 -14.76
CA LEU A 100 27.30 6.03 -14.02
C LEU A 100 26.76 7.40 -13.59
N THR A 101 27.64 8.29 -13.14
CA THR A 101 27.26 9.65 -12.74
C THR A 101 26.64 10.44 -13.89
N ASP A 102 27.23 10.36 -15.09
CA ASP A 102 26.75 11.07 -16.29
C ASP A 102 25.42 10.46 -16.78
N VAL A 103 25.32 9.12 -16.77
CA VAL A 103 24.11 8.40 -17.16
C VAL A 103 22.96 8.70 -16.19
N LEU A 104 23.21 8.70 -14.89
CA LEU A 104 22.24 9.08 -13.87
C LEU A 104 21.75 10.52 -14.05
N ALA A 105 22.62 11.45 -14.39
CA ALA A 105 22.25 12.83 -14.68
C ALA A 105 21.35 12.92 -15.93
N ALA A 106 21.66 12.15 -16.98
CA ALA A 106 20.83 12.07 -18.19
C ALA A 106 19.44 11.48 -17.88
N ILE A 107 19.37 10.44 -17.04
CA ILE A 107 18.11 9.82 -16.61
C ILE A 107 17.26 10.82 -15.81
N LYS A 108 17.84 11.51 -14.82
CA LYS A 108 17.14 12.55 -14.04
C LYS A 108 16.58 13.65 -14.93
N THR A 109 17.40 14.14 -15.87
CA THR A 109 17.00 15.18 -16.83
C THR A 109 15.84 14.71 -17.71
N ALA A 110 15.89 13.46 -18.20
CA ALA A 110 14.82 12.89 -19.00
C ALA A 110 13.51 12.76 -18.19
N LEU A 111 13.63 12.40 -16.91
CA LEU A 111 12.50 12.30 -15.96
C LEU A 111 11.99 13.67 -15.47
N GLY A 112 12.70 14.77 -15.74
CA GLY A 112 12.33 16.10 -15.31
C GLY A 112 12.63 16.41 -13.82
N MET A 113 13.61 15.72 -13.24
CA MET A 113 14.13 15.98 -11.88
C MET A 113 15.39 16.85 -11.91
#